data_AF-R0GS09-F1
#
_entry.id   AF-R0GS09-F1
#
_cell.length_a   1.000
_cell.length_b   1.000
_cell.length_c   1.000
_cell.angle_alpha   90.00
_cell.angle_beta   90.00
_cell.angle_gamma   90.00
#
_symmetry.space_group_name_H-M   'P 1'
#
loop_
_entity.id
_entity.type
_entity.pdbx_description
1 polymer ?
#
loop_
_entity_poly.entity_id
_entity_poly.type
_entity_poly.pdbx_seq_one_letter_code
_entity_poly.pdbx_strand_id
1 'polypeptide(L)'
;AAVTTHHQQRRYLSSLSPLVKITRDSAKSNLSKMEKGVVMELIRGSTNWAKVVEDIVKLEKKTFPKHESLAQTFDGELRKRNAGLLYVDVDGETMGYAMYSWPSSLSASITKLAVKENCRRQGHGEALLRAAIDKCRSRKVQRVSLHVDPTRTAAVNLYKKLGFQVDCLVKSYYSADRDAYRMYLDFDDSV
;
A
#
# COMPACT_ATOMS: atom_id res chain seq x y z
N ALA A 1 -7.55 -1.22 -1.17
CA ALA A 1 -6.69 -2.23 -0.53
C ALA A 1 -5.67 -1.48 0.32
N ALA A 2 -5.30 -2.00 1.49
CA ALA A 2 -4.40 -1.34 2.44
C ALA A 2 -3.36 -2.33 3.00
N VAL A 3 -2.09 -2.27 2.56
CA VAL A 3 -0.95 -2.97 3.21
C VAL A 3 -0.27 -1.99 4.16
N THR A 4 0.10 -2.47 5.35
CA THR A 4 1.08 -1.80 6.21
C THR A 4 2.08 -2.84 6.70
N THR A 5 3.37 -2.61 6.45
CA THR A 5 4.48 -3.36 7.07
C THR A 5 5.20 -2.42 8.05
N HIS A 6 5.18 -2.72 9.35
CA HIS A 6 5.86 -1.93 10.37
C HIS A 6 7.34 -2.33 10.46
N HIS A 7 8.26 -1.41 10.13
CA HIS A 7 9.65 -1.50 10.57
C HIS A 7 9.74 -0.85 11.96
N GLN A 8 10.01 -1.63 13.00
CA GLN A 8 9.90 -1.18 14.39
C GLN A 8 10.80 0.02 14.72
N GLN A 9 10.22 1.05 15.34
CA GLN A 9 10.91 1.96 16.26
C GLN A 9 9.99 2.26 17.47
N ARG A 10 10.52 2.02 18.69
CA ARG A 10 9.87 2.19 20.00
C ARG A 10 9.87 3.66 20.46
N ARG A 11 8.75 4.16 21.02
CA ARG A 11 8.58 4.62 22.43
C ARG A 11 7.41 5.62 22.61
N TYR A 12 6.61 5.30 23.64
CA TYR A 12 5.78 6.12 24.56
C TYR A 12 4.46 6.83 24.13
N LEU A 13 3.44 6.49 24.93
CA LEU A 13 2.06 6.99 25.11
C LEU A 13 2.08 8.42 25.70
N SER A 14 1.07 9.31 25.64
CA SER A 14 -0.40 9.30 25.86
C SER A 14 -0.98 10.57 25.19
N SER A 15 -2.27 10.83 24.90
CA SER A 15 -3.58 10.56 25.50
C SER A 15 -4.69 10.66 24.43
N LEU A 16 -5.90 10.13 24.69
CA LEU A 16 -7.09 10.33 23.84
C LEU A 16 -8.33 10.57 24.72
N SER A 17 -9.24 11.41 24.21
CA SER A 17 -10.67 11.46 24.53
C SER A 17 -11.47 11.89 23.27
N PRO A 18 -12.79 11.61 23.17
CA PRO A 18 -13.32 10.88 22.01
C PRO A 18 -14.36 11.60 21.12
N LEU A 19 -14.64 10.93 19.98
CA LEU A 19 -15.92 10.80 19.25
C LEU A 19 -16.65 12.06 18.71
N VAL A 20 -16.80 12.11 17.38
CA VAL A 20 -18.00 12.67 16.74
C VAL A 20 -18.41 11.75 15.57
N LYS A 21 -19.63 11.20 15.64
CA LYS A 21 -20.36 10.59 14.53
C LYS A 21 -20.99 11.71 13.70
N ILE A 22 -20.85 11.68 12.38
CA ILE A 22 -21.77 12.39 11.47
C ILE A 22 -22.15 11.43 10.34
N THR A 23 -23.45 11.11 10.32
CA THR A 23 -24.19 10.47 9.24
C THR A 23 -24.20 11.36 8.00
N ARG A 24 -24.15 10.78 6.80
CA ARG A 24 -24.73 11.40 5.61
C ARG A 24 -25.17 10.34 4.60
N ASP A 25 -26.48 10.34 4.39
CA ASP A 25 -27.20 9.67 3.34
C ASP A 25 -26.80 10.16 1.94
N SER A 26 -26.99 9.23 1.01
CA SER A 26 -27.39 9.42 -0.40
C SER A 26 -26.66 10.47 -1.24
N ALA A 27 -25.78 9.97 -2.10
CA ALA A 27 -25.64 10.48 -3.46
C ALA A 27 -25.46 9.28 -4.41
N LYS A 28 -26.58 8.66 -4.78
CA LYS A 28 -26.67 7.89 -6.02
C LYS A 28 -26.70 8.90 -7.18
N SER A 29 -25.64 8.97 -7.96
CA SER A 29 -25.67 9.23 -9.41
C SER A 29 -24.22 9.33 -9.92
N ASN A 30 -24.05 9.05 -11.21
CA ASN A 30 -22.79 9.05 -11.97
C ASN A 30 -22.10 7.69 -12.06
N LEU A 31 -22.86 6.77 -12.66
CA LEU A 31 -22.30 5.71 -13.49
C LEU A 31 -21.81 6.37 -14.81
N SER A 32 -20.63 6.97 -14.80
CA SER A 32 -20.05 7.61 -15.99
C SER A 32 -18.58 7.22 -16.14
N LYS A 33 -18.28 6.53 -17.25
CA LYS A 33 -16.95 6.28 -17.85
C LYS A 33 -15.79 6.01 -16.87
N MET A 34 -15.43 4.74 -16.69
CA MET A 34 -14.15 4.36 -16.10
C MET A 34 -12.99 4.78 -17.02
N GLU A 35 -12.29 5.86 -16.68
CA GLU A 35 -10.99 6.15 -17.27
C GLU A 35 -9.95 5.20 -16.69
N LYS A 36 -9.25 4.48 -17.58
CA LYS A 36 -8.18 3.55 -17.20
C LYS A 36 -6.98 4.36 -16.73
N GLY A 37 -6.80 4.46 -15.42
CA GLY A 37 -5.60 5.08 -14.85
C GLY A 37 -4.31 4.38 -15.25
N VAL A 38 -3.24 5.16 -15.39
CA VAL A 38 -1.91 4.70 -15.81
C VAL A 38 -1.04 4.46 -14.56
N VAL A 39 -0.40 3.30 -14.47
CA VAL A 39 0.57 3.02 -13.40
C VAL A 39 1.91 3.63 -13.78
N MET A 40 2.44 4.48 -12.90
CA MET A 40 3.71 5.18 -13.09
C MET A 40 4.65 4.93 -11.91
N GLU A 41 5.96 4.98 -12.16
CA GLU A 41 6.99 4.97 -11.11
C GLU A 41 7.35 6.41 -10.74
N LEU A 42 7.43 6.70 -9.44
CA LEU A 42 7.82 8.02 -8.97
C LEU A 42 9.34 8.19 -9.10
N ILE A 43 9.76 9.00 -10.08
CA ILE A 43 11.16 9.30 -10.35
C ILE A 43 11.56 10.59 -9.62
N ARG A 44 12.65 10.56 -8.85
CA ARG A 44 13.18 11.75 -8.17
C ARG A 44 13.50 12.85 -9.17
N GLY A 45 13.06 14.07 -8.86
CA GLY A 45 13.28 15.24 -9.71
C GLY A 45 12.35 15.34 -10.93
N SER A 46 11.36 14.45 -11.06
CA SER A 46 10.29 14.60 -12.06
C SER A 46 9.48 15.88 -11.83
N THR A 47 8.94 16.45 -12.91
CA THR A 47 8.18 17.71 -12.88
C THR A 47 6.93 17.63 -12.01
N ASN A 48 6.32 16.45 -11.89
CA ASN A 48 5.12 16.22 -11.07
C ASN A 48 5.44 15.73 -9.64
N TRP A 49 6.72 15.62 -9.25
CA TRP A 49 7.16 15.09 -7.96
C TRP A 49 6.41 15.69 -6.77
N ALA A 50 6.42 17.02 -6.65
CA ALA A 50 5.85 17.71 -5.50
C ALA A 50 4.34 17.41 -5.35
N LYS A 51 3.61 17.44 -6.47
CA LYS A 51 2.17 17.16 -6.50
C LYS A 51 1.86 15.71 -6.12
N VAL A 52 2.56 14.74 -6.73
CA VAL A 52 2.33 13.30 -6.45
C VAL A 52 2.64 12.99 -4.98
N VAL A 53 3.75 13.53 -4.45
CA VAL A 53 4.10 13.37 -3.03
C VAL A 53 3.03 13.96 -2.12
N GLU A 54 2.55 15.17 -2.43
CA GLU A 54 1.48 15.81 -1.65
C GLU A 54 0.19 14.98 -1.66
N ASP A 55 -0.23 14.49 -2.84
CA ASP A 55 -1.43 13.66 -3.00
C ASP A 55 -1.31 12.34 -2.21
N ILE A 56 -0.15 11.70 -2.23
CA ILE A 56 0.09 10.47 -1.46
C ILE A 56 0.10 10.75 0.05
N VAL A 57 0.73 11.83 0.51
CA VAL A 57 0.72 12.21 1.94
C VAL A 57 -0.71 12.49 2.43
N LYS A 58 -1.55 13.13 1.60
CA LYS A 58 -2.98 13.33 1.89
C LYS A 58 -3.71 11.98 1.97
N LEU A 59 -3.45 11.06 1.05
CA LEU A 59 -4.05 9.72 1.03
C LEU A 59 -3.62 8.89 2.25
N GLU A 60 -2.35 8.95 2.64
CA GLU A 60 -1.78 8.30 3.81
C GLU A 60 -2.52 8.71 5.10
N LYS A 61 -2.66 10.03 5.32
CA LYS A 61 -3.38 10.58 6.48
C LYS A 61 -4.85 10.15 6.54
N LYS A 62 -5.49 9.97 5.39
CA LYS A 62 -6.90 9.56 5.29
C LYS A 62 -7.08 8.05 5.45
N THR A 63 -6.10 7.26 5.05
CA THR A 63 -6.24 5.79 4.97
C THR A 63 -5.74 5.08 6.22
N PHE A 64 -4.69 5.59 6.85
CA PHE A 64 -4.01 4.91 7.95
C PHE A 64 -4.10 5.72 9.25
N PRO A 65 -4.22 5.06 10.42
CA PRO A 65 -4.10 5.75 11.70
C PRO A 65 -2.69 6.35 11.83
N LYS A 66 -2.57 7.43 12.61
CA LYS A 66 -1.34 8.24 12.71
C LYS A 66 -0.07 7.41 12.97
N HIS A 67 -0.15 6.36 13.79
CA HIS A 67 0.99 5.50 14.12
C HIS A 67 1.40 4.54 13.00
N GLU A 68 0.48 4.17 12.10
CA GLU A 68 0.76 3.35 10.92
C GLU A 68 1.16 4.21 9.70
N SER A 69 0.76 5.49 9.67
CA SER A 69 0.91 6.35 8.51
C SER A 69 2.35 6.82 8.30
N LEU A 70 2.82 6.81 7.05
CA LEU A 70 4.13 7.35 6.69
C LEU A 70 4.10 8.85 6.41
N ALA A 71 2.96 9.52 6.56
CA ALA A 71 2.80 10.93 6.21
C ALA A 71 3.85 11.88 6.84
N GLN A 72 4.37 11.54 8.03
CA GLN A 72 5.38 12.34 8.73
C GLN A 72 6.82 11.97 8.35
N THR A 73 7.04 10.77 7.83
CA THR A 73 8.36 10.20 7.53
C THR A 73 8.57 9.94 6.04
N PHE A 74 7.62 10.38 5.21
CA PHE A 74 7.52 10.01 3.79
C PHE A 74 8.79 10.34 2.99
N ASP A 75 9.37 11.53 3.19
CA ASP A 75 10.62 11.92 2.53
C ASP A 75 11.80 11.00 2.90
N GLY A 76 11.82 10.50 4.13
CA GLY A 76 12.82 9.53 4.59
C GLY A 76 12.65 8.17 3.90
N GLU A 77 11.41 7.74 3.72
CA GLU A 77 11.07 6.51 3.00
C GLU A 77 11.47 6.59 1.52
N LEU A 78 11.18 7.72 0.86
CA LEU A 78 11.57 7.97 -0.53
C LEU A 78 13.09 8.05 -0.70
N ARG A 79 13.85 8.33 0.37
CA ARG A 79 15.32 8.41 0.36
C ARG A 79 16.02 7.05 0.32
N LYS A 80 15.34 5.95 0.69
CA LYS A 80 15.92 4.60 0.72
C LYS A 80 16.36 4.14 -0.67
N ARG A 81 17.55 3.54 -0.77
CA ARG A 81 18.13 3.07 -2.04
C ARG A 81 17.45 1.83 -2.61
N ASN A 82 17.03 0.92 -1.72
CA ASN A 82 16.45 -0.36 -2.07
C ASN A 82 14.92 -0.35 -1.89
N ALA A 83 14.28 0.73 -2.36
CA ALA A 83 12.84 0.92 -2.31
C ALA A 83 12.35 1.65 -3.55
N GLY A 84 11.09 1.41 -3.90
CA GLY A 84 10.42 2.03 -5.04
C GLY A 84 8.98 2.40 -4.69
N LEU A 85 8.45 3.37 -5.43
CA LEU A 85 7.08 3.82 -5.30
C LEU A 85 6.41 3.84 -6.68
N LEU A 86 5.26 3.19 -6.77
CA LEU A 86 4.37 3.23 -7.92
C LEU A 86 3.11 3.97 -7.54
N TYR A 87 2.50 4.69 -8.49
CA TYR A 87 1.22 5.37 -8.31
C TYR A 87 0.34 5.21 -9.53
N VAL A 88 -0.98 5.35 -9.35
CA VAL A 88 -1.93 5.43 -10.46
C VAL A 88 -2.28 6.88 -10.69
N ASP A 89 -2.05 7.35 -11.91
CA ASP A 89 -2.49 8.64 -12.39
C ASP A 89 -3.78 8.49 -13.21
N VAL A 90 -4.79 9.30 -12.90
CA VAL A 90 -5.99 9.50 -13.72
C VAL A 90 -6.10 10.99 -13.93
N ASP A 91 -5.91 11.45 -15.17
CA ASP A 91 -5.97 12.86 -15.58
C ASP A 91 -5.14 13.80 -14.70
N GLY A 92 -3.91 13.39 -14.37
CA GLY A 92 -2.99 14.16 -13.56
C GLY A 92 -3.26 14.09 -12.06
N GLU A 93 -4.26 13.32 -11.60
CA GLU A 93 -4.56 13.11 -10.19
C GLU A 93 -4.15 11.71 -9.71
N THR A 94 -3.45 11.65 -8.58
CA THR A 94 -3.01 10.37 -8.01
C THR A 94 -4.16 9.65 -7.30
N MET A 95 -4.56 8.48 -7.79
CA MET A 95 -5.67 7.69 -7.24
C MET A 95 -5.26 6.66 -6.18
N GLY A 96 -3.99 6.27 -6.18
CA GLY A 96 -3.44 5.30 -5.25
C GLY A 96 -1.95 5.10 -5.47
N TYR A 97 -1.30 4.42 -4.54
CA TYR A 97 0.12 4.11 -4.61
C TYR A 97 0.44 2.76 -4.00
N ALA A 98 1.60 2.21 -4.38
CA ALA A 98 2.24 1.08 -3.76
C ALA A 98 3.71 1.40 -3.48
N MET A 99 4.21 0.96 -2.34
CA MET A 99 5.64 0.98 -2.01
C MET A 99 6.12 -0.45 -1.86
N TYR A 100 7.33 -0.69 -2.34
CA TYR A 100 8.02 -1.96 -2.22
C TYR A 100 9.49 -1.74 -1.89
N SER A 101 10.10 -2.72 -1.25
CA SER A 101 11.54 -2.72 -0.93
C SER A 101 12.18 -4.07 -1.23
N TRP A 102 13.48 -4.07 -1.50
CA TRP A 102 14.27 -5.27 -1.79
C TRP A 102 15.61 -5.20 -1.03
N PRO A 103 15.63 -5.52 0.27
CA PRO A 103 16.85 -5.40 1.06
C PRO A 103 17.98 -6.34 0.59
N SER A 104 17.65 -7.45 -0.06
CA SER A 104 18.61 -8.42 -0.62
C SER A 104 18.09 -9.02 -1.93
N SER A 105 18.93 -9.81 -2.60
CA SER A 105 18.53 -10.61 -3.78
C SER A 105 17.63 -11.79 -3.43
N LEU A 106 17.41 -12.11 -2.15
CA LEU A 106 16.57 -13.25 -1.76
C LEU A 106 15.12 -12.83 -1.58
N SER A 107 14.88 -11.60 -1.10
CA SER A 107 13.53 -11.19 -0.72
C SER A 107 13.22 -9.74 -1.04
N ALA A 108 11.96 -9.53 -1.41
CA ALA A 108 11.33 -8.23 -1.47
C ALA A 108 10.08 -8.19 -0.59
N SER A 109 9.60 -6.98 -0.30
CA SER A 109 8.35 -6.77 0.41
C SER A 109 7.52 -5.67 -0.20
N ILE A 110 6.20 -5.88 -0.25
CA ILE A 110 5.24 -4.80 -0.43
C ILE A 110 5.03 -4.16 0.94
N THR A 111 5.43 -2.90 1.10
CA THR A 111 5.45 -2.22 2.40
C THR A 111 4.20 -1.36 2.61
N LYS A 112 3.68 -0.79 1.52
CA LYS A 112 2.43 -0.02 1.49
C LYS A 112 1.67 -0.26 0.20
N LEU A 113 0.35 -0.20 0.31
CA LEU A 113 -0.56 -0.13 -0.84
C LEU A 113 -1.78 0.62 -0.35
N ALA A 114 -2.22 1.67 -1.03
CA ALA A 114 -3.47 2.35 -0.71
C ALA A 114 -4.11 2.92 -1.97
N VAL A 115 -5.44 2.96 -1.98
CA VAL A 115 -6.25 3.55 -3.06
C VAL A 115 -7.32 4.41 -2.41
N LYS A 116 -7.55 5.62 -2.95
CA LYS A 116 -8.61 6.53 -2.54
C LYS A 116 -9.95 5.80 -2.46
N GLU A 117 -10.74 6.08 -1.42
CA GLU A 117 -11.98 5.34 -1.12
C GLU A 117 -12.93 5.25 -2.32
N ASN A 118 -13.18 6.41 -2.96
CA ASN A 118 -14.03 6.55 -4.14
C ASN A 118 -13.47 5.88 -5.40
N CYS A 119 -12.20 5.48 -5.41
CA CYS A 119 -11.52 4.84 -6.54
C CYS A 119 -11.29 3.33 -6.29
N ARG A 120 -11.78 2.79 -5.18
CA ARG A 120 -11.65 1.36 -4.87
C ARG A 120 -12.58 0.53 -5.75
N ARG A 121 -12.22 -0.75 -5.91
CA ARG A 121 -12.97 -1.74 -6.71
C ARG A 121 -13.02 -1.43 -8.21
N GLN A 122 -12.16 -0.51 -8.69
CA GLN A 122 -12.00 -0.16 -10.10
C GLN A 122 -10.71 -0.72 -10.72
N GLY A 123 -10.07 -1.71 -10.08
CA GLY A 123 -8.86 -2.36 -10.60
C GLY A 123 -7.53 -1.67 -10.25
N HIS A 124 -7.51 -0.43 -9.76
CA HIS A 124 -6.26 0.29 -9.44
C HIS A 124 -5.35 -0.43 -8.44
N GLY A 125 -5.93 -1.01 -7.39
CA GLY A 125 -5.15 -1.75 -6.38
C GLY A 125 -4.50 -3.01 -6.96
N GLU A 126 -5.17 -3.66 -7.92
CA GLU A 126 -4.61 -4.81 -8.63
C GLU A 126 -3.51 -4.40 -9.59
N ALA A 127 -3.72 -3.32 -10.36
CA ALA A 127 -2.73 -2.79 -11.29
C ALA A 127 -1.44 -2.39 -10.56
N LEU A 128 -1.56 -1.67 -9.44
CA LEU A 128 -0.43 -1.30 -8.59
C LEU A 128 0.32 -2.51 -8.04
N LEU A 129 -0.41 -3.50 -7.54
CA LEU A 129 0.22 -4.67 -6.93
C LEU A 129 0.91 -5.54 -7.99
N ARG A 130 0.30 -5.75 -9.16
CA ARG A 130 0.95 -6.45 -10.30
C ARG A 130 2.24 -5.74 -10.71
N ALA A 131 2.18 -4.42 -10.91
CA ALA A 131 3.36 -3.64 -11.27
C ALA A 131 4.46 -3.72 -10.20
N ALA A 132 4.11 -3.72 -8.91
CA ALA A 132 5.08 -3.89 -7.83
C ALA A 132 5.71 -5.29 -7.84
N ILE A 133 4.91 -6.35 -8.05
CA ILE A 133 5.39 -7.73 -8.22
C ILE A 133 6.39 -7.81 -9.39
N ASP A 134 6.06 -7.22 -10.54
CA ASP A 134 6.91 -7.23 -11.73
C ASP A 134 8.23 -6.45 -11.49
N LYS A 135 8.17 -5.33 -10.76
CA LYS A 135 9.37 -4.60 -10.32
C LYS A 135 10.23 -5.44 -9.40
N CYS A 136 9.65 -6.18 -8.46
CA CYS A 136 10.40 -7.12 -7.63
C CYS A 136 10.98 -8.26 -8.47
N ARG A 137 10.21 -8.85 -9.39
CA ARG A 137 10.65 -9.95 -10.26
C ARG A 137 11.82 -9.58 -11.15
N SER A 138 11.82 -8.38 -11.73
CA SER A 138 12.95 -7.89 -12.54
C SER A 138 14.25 -7.72 -11.74
N ARG A 139 14.19 -7.71 -10.41
CA ARG A 139 15.35 -7.73 -9.51
C ARG A 139 15.85 -9.14 -9.19
N LYS A 140 15.25 -10.18 -9.78
CA LYS A 140 15.57 -11.60 -9.55
C LYS A 140 15.52 -12.00 -8.07
N VAL A 141 14.55 -11.47 -7.33
CA VAL A 141 14.27 -11.94 -5.96
C VAL A 141 13.56 -13.29 -6.00
N GLN A 142 13.73 -14.12 -4.98
CA GLN A 142 13.06 -15.43 -4.93
C GLN A 142 11.64 -15.31 -4.38
N ARG A 143 11.40 -14.35 -3.49
CA ARG A 143 10.13 -14.20 -2.75
C ARG A 143 9.73 -12.75 -2.57
N VAL A 144 8.44 -12.47 -2.74
CA VAL A 144 7.80 -11.21 -2.30
C VAL A 144 6.93 -11.49 -1.10
N SER A 145 7.02 -10.68 -0.05
CA SER A 145 6.22 -10.84 1.17
C SER A 145 5.48 -9.57 1.58
N LEU A 146 4.38 -9.72 2.32
CA LEU A 146 3.63 -8.60 2.89
C LEU A 146 2.97 -9.00 4.21
N HIS A 147 2.56 -8.00 4.98
CA HIS A 147 1.73 -8.17 6.16
C HIS A 147 0.37 -7.49 5.95
N VAL A 148 -0.71 -8.18 6.32
CA VAL A 148 -2.07 -7.66 6.19
C VAL A 148 -2.91 -8.05 7.40
N ASP A 149 -3.68 -7.10 7.92
CA ASP A 149 -4.68 -7.38 8.94
C ASP A 149 -5.77 -8.34 8.40
N PRO A 150 -6.03 -9.50 9.05
CA PRO A 150 -7.05 -10.45 8.63
C PRO A 150 -8.44 -9.84 8.40
N THR A 151 -8.80 -8.77 9.12
CA THR A 151 -10.08 -8.07 9.00
C THR A 151 -10.19 -7.25 7.71
N ARG A 152 -9.07 -6.92 7.05
CA ARG A 152 -9.04 -6.23 5.74
C ARG A 152 -9.31 -7.20 4.59
N THR A 153 -10.48 -7.84 4.61
CA THR A 153 -10.87 -8.92 3.69
C THR A 153 -10.70 -8.56 2.21
N ALA A 154 -11.01 -7.32 1.81
CA ALA A 154 -10.80 -6.85 0.44
C ALA A 154 -9.32 -6.86 0.02
N ALA A 155 -8.40 -6.57 0.94
CA ALA A 155 -6.97 -6.63 0.70
C ALA A 155 -6.47 -8.09 0.67
N VAL A 156 -6.87 -8.90 1.66
CA VAL A 156 -6.56 -10.34 1.71
C VAL A 156 -6.98 -11.04 0.41
N ASN A 157 -8.20 -10.78 -0.07
CA ASN A 157 -8.72 -11.36 -1.31
C ASN A 157 -7.95 -10.87 -2.55
N LEU A 158 -7.50 -9.61 -2.56
CA LEU A 158 -6.65 -9.10 -3.63
C LEU A 158 -5.30 -9.83 -3.66
N TYR A 159 -4.65 -10.02 -2.51
CA TYR A 159 -3.36 -10.73 -2.44
C TYR A 159 -3.52 -12.18 -2.88
N LYS A 160 -4.54 -12.88 -2.37
CA LYS A 160 -4.86 -14.26 -2.80
C LYS A 160 -5.12 -14.36 -4.30
N LYS A 161 -5.89 -13.41 -4.88
CA LYS A 161 -6.15 -13.34 -6.33
C LYS A 161 -4.86 -13.27 -7.16
N LEU A 162 -3.82 -12.61 -6.64
CA LEU A 162 -2.52 -12.50 -7.31
C LEU A 162 -1.51 -13.57 -6.88
N GLY A 163 -1.98 -14.67 -6.28
CA GLY A 163 -1.15 -15.84 -5.98
C GLY A 163 -0.42 -15.79 -4.63
N PHE A 164 -0.63 -14.75 -3.81
CA PHE A 164 -0.05 -14.75 -2.47
C PHE A 164 -0.71 -15.81 -1.59
N GLN A 165 0.11 -16.56 -0.87
CA GLN A 165 -0.30 -17.57 0.10
C GLN A 165 -0.10 -17.03 1.52
N VAL A 166 -0.93 -17.48 2.47
CA VAL A 166 -0.74 -17.17 3.90
C VAL A 166 0.34 -18.12 4.44
N ASP A 167 1.40 -17.54 5.00
CA ASP A 167 2.46 -18.29 5.68
C ASP A 167 2.08 -18.55 7.13
N CYS A 168 1.84 -17.48 7.89
CA CYS A 168 1.48 -17.56 9.30
C CYS A 168 0.66 -16.36 9.78
N LEU A 169 0.05 -16.51 10.96
CA LEU A 169 -0.57 -15.42 11.71
C LEU A 169 0.45 -14.86 12.71
N VAL A 170 0.84 -13.61 12.53
CA VAL A 170 1.73 -12.87 13.43
C VAL A 170 0.88 -12.15 14.47
N LYS A 171 0.97 -12.59 15.73
CA LYS A 171 0.20 -12.03 16.83
C LYS A 171 0.61 -10.61 17.18
N SER A 172 -0.38 -9.77 17.48
CA SER A 172 -0.20 -8.39 17.95
C SER A 172 0.75 -7.54 17.07
N TYR A 173 0.67 -7.74 15.75
CA TYR A 173 1.57 -7.09 14.78
C TYR A 173 1.32 -5.59 14.65
N TYR A 174 0.06 -5.15 14.61
CA TYR A 174 -0.30 -3.74 14.48
C TYR A 174 -0.54 -3.07 15.85
N SER A 175 -1.19 -3.79 16.75
CA SER A 175 -1.48 -3.38 18.12
C SER A 175 -1.70 -4.63 18.99
N ALA A 176 -1.86 -4.48 20.30
CA ALA A 176 -2.07 -5.61 21.21
C ALA A 176 -3.21 -6.55 20.78
N ASP A 177 -4.25 -6.00 20.16
CA ASP A 177 -5.47 -6.65 19.71
C ASP A 177 -5.56 -6.87 18.18
N ARG A 178 -4.53 -6.49 17.40
CA ARG A 178 -4.55 -6.61 15.94
C ARG A 178 -3.37 -7.42 15.40
N ASP A 179 -3.71 -8.60 14.90
CA ASP A 179 -2.81 -9.54 14.25
C ASP A 179 -2.54 -9.16 12.78
N ALA A 180 -1.55 -9.80 12.17
CA ALA A 180 -1.33 -9.76 10.73
C ALA A 180 -1.16 -11.16 10.15
N TYR A 181 -1.76 -11.43 8.99
CA TYR A 181 -1.25 -12.49 8.13
C TYR A 181 0.07 -12.03 7.52
N ARG A 182 1.12 -12.83 7.68
CA ARG A 182 2.28 -12.78 6.79
C ARG A 182 1.91 -13.57 5.55
N MET A 183 1.94 -12.91 4.40
CA MET A 183 1.66 -13.54 3.10
C MET A 183 2.89 -13.46 2.20
N TYR A 184 3.04 -14.43 1.31
CA TYR A 184 4.17 -14.50 0.38
C TYR A 184 3.77 -14.99 -1.01
N LEU A 185 4.58 -14.62 -2.00
CA LEU A 185 4.53 -15.09 -3.38
C LEU A 185 5.96 -15.45 -3.77
N ASP A 186 6.17 -16.71 -4.18
CA ASP A 186 7.45 -17.17 -4.71
C ASP A 186 7.52 -16.95 -6.22
N PHE A 187 8.71 -16.61 -6.68
CA PHE A 187 9.07 -16.60 -8.10
C PHE A 187 9.88 -17.86 -8.35
N ASP A 188 9.22 -18.90 -8.86
CA ASP A 188 9.93 -20.09 -9.32
C ASP A 188 10.78 -19.72 -10.54
N ASP A 189 12.06 -20.13 -10.51
CA ASP A 189 12.94 -20.11 -11.68
C ASP A 189 12.69 -21.32 -12.61
N SER A 190 11.70 -22.17 -12.31
CA SER A 190 11.42 -23.41 -13.03
C SER A 190 10.23 -23.30 -13.98
N VAL A 191 10.44 -22.66 -15.14
CA VAL A 191 9.80 -23.03 -16.43
C VAL A 191 10.81 -22.89 -17.55
#